data_AF-A0A7Y9XV44-F1
#
_entry.id   AF-A0A7Y9XV44-F1
#
_cell.length_a   1.000
_cell.length_b   1.000
_cell.length_c   1.000
_cell.angle_alpha   90.00
_cell.angle_beta   90.00
_cell.angle_gamma   90.00
#
_symmetry.space_group_name_H-M   'P 1'
#
loop_
_entity.id
_entity.type
_entity.pdbx_description
1 polymer ?
#
loop_
_entity_poly.entity_id
_entity_poly.type
_entity_poly.pdbx_seq_one_letter_code
_entity_poly.pdbx_strand_id
1 'polypeptide(L)'
;MRYYTILGSLAIMVSGCAMQPSATSTNNEEKPAQPAPVAQQATTAPAAAQPAAQAATVAAPGSQPVPAKPTAAAASAQEPQEYEIQPGQCWVHAQVRPRPVQSTQEIVVKDSVNKITVTPAELDKGFKQVVTREGTKTYRIEPPTYRVVSEQVKIRPEVKRYIVVPAVYENAQETITLEEAKTVLDQCRAAGTRYSSGTGAMSFCARQVPAKQEVVKVKKLVSPETVRVETDPAQYKSVTRWIVDKPAQAIEVTLDPEYTKVASTEVVRPVEANQIIVPEEKRQLQVTRFEGNARIVSRQTVCDGDINENLVTRLQQSLVKRGFNPGTVDGKLGKRTLDALTEYQTANGQAVGALTLESLTALEVQ
;
A
#
# COMPACT_ATOMS: atom_id res chain seq x y z
N MET A 1 71.17 40.26 1.46
CA MET A 1 71.85 40.63 2.71
C MET A 1 71.13 39.95 3.87
N ARG A 2 71.87 39.15 4.67
CA ARG A 2 71.67 38.72 6.08
C ARG A 2 70.31 38.07 6.46
N TYR A 3 70.25 36.74 6.69
CA TYR A 3 70.44 35.99 7.98
C TYR A 3 69.28 36.28 8.99
N TYR A 4 68.58 35.36 9.68
CA TYR A 4 68.87 34.03 10.25
C TYR A 4 67.54 33.29 10.56
N THR A 5 67.54 31.96 10.45
CA THR A 5 66.66 31.00 11.16
C THR A 5 67.11 30.84 12.62
N ILE A 6 66.23 30.48 13.56
CA ILE A 6 66.51 29.59 14.71
C ILE A 6 65.19 29.18 15.41
N LEU A 7 65.10 27.88 15.70
CA LEU A 7 64.10 27.18 16.50
C LEU A 7 64.18 27.54 18.00
N GLY A 8 63.07 27.34 18.72
CA GLY A 8 63.09 27.32 20.19
C GLY A 8 61.80 26.80 20.81
N SER A 9 61.71 25.48 20.95
CA SER A 9 60.72 24.78 21.76
C SER A 9 60.96 25.01 23.26
N LEU A 10 59.92 25.25 24.05
CA LEU A 10 59.92 24.86 25.47
C LEU A 10 58.50 24.53 25.95
N ALA A 11 58.32 23.29 26.39
CA ALA A 11 57.15 22.77 27.05
C ALA A 11 57.35 22.79 28.57
N ILE A 12 56.31 23.11 29.34
CA ILE A 12 56.20 22.74 30.76
C ILE A 12 54.78 22.24 31.04
N MET A 13 54.70 20.99 31.49
CA MET A 13 53.53 20.29 32.02
C MET A 13 53.42 20.47 33.54
N VAL A 14 52.19 20.58 34.06
CA VAL A 14 51.77 20.18 35.43
C VAL A 14 50.26 19.83 35.31
N SER A 15 49.82 18.55 35.26
CA SER A 15 49.39 17.68 36.39
C SER A 15 48.50 18.42 37.42
N GLY A 16 47.32 18.00 37.87
CA GLY A 16 46.56 16.76 37.79
C GLY A 16 45.38 16.84 38.77
N CYS A 17 44.69 15.71 38.93
CA CYS A 17 43.70 15.33 39.94
C CYS A 17 42.19 15.41 39.60
N ALA A 18 41.62 14.20 39.66
CA ALA A 18 40.24 13.79 39.61
C ALA A 18 39.51 14.03 40.95
N MET A 19 38.16 14.00 40.93
CA MET A 19 37.29 13.22 41.84
C MET A 19 35.83 13.69 41.77
N GLN A 20 34.93 12.77 41.41
CA GLN A 20 33.54 12.72 41.91
C GLN A 20 33.56 12.23 43.38
N PRO A 21 32.53 12.48 44.23
CA PRO A 21 31.36 11.58 44.27
C PRO A 21 30.00 12.20 44.66
N SER A 22 28.98 11.46 44.25
CA SER A 22 27.63 11.16 44.78
C SER A 22 27.25 11.63 46.20
N ALA A 23 25.96 11.95 46.43
CA ALA A 23 24.96 11.01 47.00
C ALA A 23 23.70 11.69 47.60
N THR A 24 22.52 11.14 47.25
CA THR A 24 21.33 10.80 48.11
C THR A 24 20.63 11.91 48.93
N SER A 25 19.28 12.01 48.99
CA SER A 25 18.38 11.02 49.62
C SER A 25 16.89 11.46 49.61
N THR A 26 16.00 10.55 49.14
CA THR A 26 14.68 10.11 49.71
C THR A 26 13.46 11.05 49.81
N ASN A 27 12.32 10.76 49.14
CA ASN A 27 11.10 9.97 49.54
C ASN A 27 10.19 10.71 50.54
N ASN A 28 8.86 10.70 50.57
CA ASN A 28 7.66 10.18 49.87
C ASN A 28 6.49 11.08 50.38
N GLU A 29 5.36 11.30 49.71
CA GLU A 29 4.08 10.54 49.73
C GLU A 29 3.11 11.50 48.96
N GLU A 30 2.20 11.13 48.05
CA GLU A 30 1.01 10.31 48.25
C GLU A 30 0.31 10.03 46.87
N LYS A 31 -0.15 8.78 46.69
CA LYS A 31 -1.01 8.22 45.59
C LYS A 31 -2.51 8.54 45.93
N PRO A 32 -3.58 8.17 45.16
CA PRO A 32 -3.63 7.40 43.90
C PRO A 32 -4.71 7.78 42.86
N ALA A 33 -4.57 7.27 41.62
CA ALA A 33 -5.63 6.52 40.91
C ALA A 33 -5.16 6.05 39.52
N GLN A 34 -5.23 4.73 39.29
CA GLN A 34 -5.22 4.03 38.00
C GLN A 34 -6.05 2.75 38.22
N PRO A 35 -6.82 2.24 37.23
CA PRO A 35 -6.22 1.38 36.18
C PRO A 35 -6.90 1.56 34.79
N ALA A 36 -6.17 1.57 33.67
CA ALA A 36 -5.81 0.42 32.80
C ALA A 36 -6.13 0.83 31.34
N PRO A 37 -5.53 0.18 30.32
CA PRO A 37 -5.21 0.81 29.04
C PRO A 37 -6.07 0.30 27.86
N VAL A 38 -5.65 0.69 26.64
CA VAL A 38 -6.00 0.15 25.31
C VAL A 38 -7.08 0.93 24.55
N ALA A 39 -6.68 1.54 23.42
CA ALA A 39 -7.16 1.20 22.07
C ALA A 39 -6.91 2.37 21.10
N GLN A 40 -6.15 2.09 20.05
CA GLN A 40 -6.11 2.88 18.83
C GLN A 40 -7.49 2.81 18.17
N GLN A 41 -8.05 3.97 17.82
CA GLN A 41 -9.33 4.06 17.13
C GLN A 41 -9.15 3.69 15.65
N ALA A 42 -9.82 2.61 15.27
CA ALA A 42 -10.27 2.35 13.92
C ALA A 42 -11.56 3.14 13.66
N THR A 43 -11.67 3.77 12.49
CA THR A 43 -12.93 4.28 11.95
C THR A 43 -13.20 3.64 10.59
N THR A 44 -14.01 2.57 10.65
CA THR A 44 -15.16 2.21 9.81
C THR A 44 -15.20 2.58 8.32
N ALA A 45 -15.20 1.56 7.48
CA ALA A 45 -15.86 1.49 6.17
C ALA A 45 -17.08 0.54 6.25
N PRO A 46 -18.15 0.71 5.44
CA PRO A 46 -19.18 -0.31 5.26
C PRO A 46 -18.97 -1.16 3.99
N ALA A 47 -19.59 -2.34 4.05
CA ALA A 47 -19.49 -3.54 3.20
C ALA A 47 -19.76 -3.38 1.69
N ALA A 48 -19.03 -4.13 0.84
CA ALA A 48 -19.52 -5.35 0.17
C ALA A 48 -18.51 -5.90 -0.89
N ALA A 49 -18.54 -7.22 -1.08
CA ALA A 49 -17.95 -8.05 -2.14
C ALA A 49 -16.48 -8.52 -1.99
N GLN A 50 -16.34 -9.84 -1.88
CA GLN A 50 -15.09 -10.61 -1.82
C GLN A 50 -14.43 -10.75 -3.20
N PRO A 51 -13.09 -10.82 -3.26
CA PRO A 51 -12.43 -11.70 -4.22
C PRO A 51 -11.35 -12.61 -3.57
N ALA A 52 -11.18 -13.77 -4.18
CA ALA A 52 -10.21 -14.80 -3.81
C ALA A 52 -8.76 -14.34 -4.05
N ALA A 53 -7.87 -14.67 -3.11
CA ALA A 53 -6.43 -14.46 -3.23
C ALA A 53 -5.76 -15.65 -3.95
N GLN A 54 -5.05 -15.38 -5.04
CA GLN A 54 -4.03 -16.26 -5.60
C GLN A 54 -2.68 -15.55 -5.51
N ALA A 55 -1.68 -16.27 -5.00
CA ALA A 55 -0.29 -15.84 -4.99
C ALA A 55 0.23 -15.75 -6.43
N ALA A 56 0.68 -14.56 -6.83
CA ALA A 56 1.31 -14.32 -8.11
C ALA A 56 2.75 -14.85 -8.09
N THR A 57 2.97 -15.98 -8.75
CA THR A 57 4.27 -16.38 -9.27
C THR A 57 4.66 -15.44 -10.41
N VAL A 58 5.89 -14.95 -10.38
CA VAL A 58 6.50 -14.13 -11.42
C VAL A 58 6.60 -14.99 -12.70
N ALA A 59 5.84 -14.63 -13.72
CA ALA A 59 5.88 -15.26 -15.04
C ALA A 59 7.11 -14.77 -15.82
N ALA A 60 8.03 -15.70 -16.09
CA ALA A 60 9.06 -15.54 -17.12
C ALA A 60 8.39 -15.44 -18.51
N PRO A 61 8.97 -14.69 -19.46
CA PRO A 61 8.43 -14.62 -20.81
C PRO A 61 8.55 -15.98 -21.48
N GLY A 62 7.46 -16.41 -22.11
CA GLY A 62 7.27 -17.75 -22.66
C GLY A 62 8.39 -18.20 -23.57
N SER A 63 9.12 -19.22 -23.12
CA SER A 63 9.71 -20.21 -24.01
C SER A 63 8.57 -20.91 -24.73
N GLN A 64 8.36 -20.55 -25.99
CA GLN A 64 7.61 -21.40 -26.90
C GLN A 64 8.22 -22.81 -26.82
N PRO A 65 7.40 -23.87 -26.80
CA PRO A 65 7.93 -25.21 -26.89
C PRO A 65 8.68 -25.28 -28.22
N VAL A 66 9.99 -25.47 -28.14
CA VAL A 66 10.81 -25.86 -29.28
C VAL A 66 10.03 -26.98 -29.97
N PRO A 67 9.65 -26.86 -31.25
CA PRO A 67 9.00 -27.96 -31.92
C PRO A 67 9.95 -29.14 -31.78
N ALA A 68 9.48 -30.18 -31.08
CA ALA A 68 10.21 -31.41 -30.94
C ALA A 68 10.71 -31.76 -32.34
N LYS A 69 12.04 -31.80 -32.48
CA LYS A 69 12.72 -32.35 -33.65
C LYS A 69 11.89 -33.54 -34.08
N PRO A 70 11.34 -33.57 -35.31
CA PRO A 70 10.42 -34.64 -35.69
C PRO A 70 11.17 -35.92 -35.40
N THR A 71 10.66 -36.66 -34.41
CA THR A 71 11.09 -38.03 -34.15
C THR A 71 11.06 -38.65 -35.52
N ALA A 72 12.22 -39.09 -35.99
CA ALA A 72 12.32 -39.82 -37.23
C ALA A 72 11.27 -40.92 -37.10
N ALA A 73 10.14 -40.73 -37.78
CA ALA A 73 9.18 -41.79 -37.98
C ALA A 73 10.06 -42.90 -38.53
N ALA A 74 10.18 -43.98 -37.77
CA ALA A 74 10.84 -45.17 -38.26
C ALA A 74 10.18 -45.43 -39.61
N ALA A 75 10.92 -45.12 -40.68
CA ALA A 75 10.51 -45.48 -42.01
C ALA A 75 10.37 -46.99 -41.89
N SER A 76 9.12 -47.46 -41.91
CA SER A 76 8.83 -48.87 -42.05
C SER A 76 9.65 -49.29 -43.26
N ALA A 77 10.72 -50.02 -43.02
CA ALA A 77 11.49 -50.67 -44.06
C ALA A 77 10.51 -51.68 -44.64
N GLN A 78 9.77 -51.24 -45.64
CA GLN A 78 8.91 -52.10 -46.41
C GLN A 78 9.86 -53.14 -47.00
N GLU A 79 9.75 -54.39 -46.56
CA GLU A 79 10.53 -55.48 -47.11
C GLU A 79 10.39 -55.46 -48.63
N PRO A 80 11.45 -55.76 -49.41
CA PRO A 80 11.37 -55.79 -50.86
C PRO A 80 10.20 -56.69 -51.25
N GLN A 81 9.19 -56.13 -51.92
CA GLN A 81 8.06 -56.93 -52.38
C GLN A 81 8.61 -58.01 -53.30
N GLU A 82 8.48 -59.26 -52.88
CA GLU A 82 8.88 -60.42 -53.67
C GLU A 82 7.78 -60.69 -54.70
N TYR A 83 8.10 -60.51 -55.98
CA TYR A 83 7.15 -60.64 -57.08
C TYR A 83 7.30 -62.02 -57.72
N GLU A 84 6.20 -62.76 -57.85
CA GLU A 84 6.15 -64.01 -58.64
C GLU A 84 6.01 -63.67 -60.13
N ILE A 85 7.07 -63.92 -60.91
CA ILE A 85 7.15 -63.54 -62.32
C ILE A 85 6.42 -64.56 -63.19
N GLN A 86 5.41 -64.11 -63.94
CA GLN A 86 4.64 -64.95 -64.85
C GLN A 86 5.25 -65.01 -66.26
N PRO A 87 5.01 -66.07 -67.05
CA PRO A 87 5.48 -66.15 -68.44
C PRO A 87 5.05 -64.94 -69.28
N GLY A 88 5.98 -64.38 -70.06
CA GLY A 88 5.75 -63.19 -70.88
C GLY A 88 5.91 -61.85 -70.15
N GLN A 89 6.26 -61.84 -68.86
CA GLN A 89 6.58 -60.60 -68.13
C GLN A 89 8.08 -60.34 -68.09
N CYS A 90 8.48 -59.09 -68.32
CA CYS A 90 9.85 -58.62 -68.10
C CYS A 90 9.91 -57.67 -66.91
N TRP A 91 10.98 -57.80 -66.11
CA TRP A 91 11.20 -57.03 -64.89
C TRP A 91 12.60 -56.45 -64.88
N VAL A 92 12.76 -55.27 -64.27
CA VAL A 92 14.03 -54.55 -64.18
C VAL A 92 14.22 -53.98 -62.78
N HIS A 93 15.44 -54.07 -62.26
CA HIS A 93 15.87 -53.34 -61.07
C HIS A 93 16.28 -51.93 -61.48
N ALA A 94 15.35 -51.00 -61.37
CA ALA A 94 15.52 -49.62 -61.80
C ALA A 94 15.67 -48.67 -60.61
N GLN A 95 16.41 -47.58 -60.81
CA GLN A 95 16.63 -46.57 -59.78
C GLN A 95 15.49 -45.54 -59.80
N VAL A 96 14.86 -45.26 -58.68
CA VAL A 96 14.04 -44.04 -58.54
C VAL A 96 14.95 -42.92 -58.08
N ARG A 97 15.02 -41.83 -58.85
CA ARG A 97 15.81 -40.63 -58.51
C ARG A 97 14.94 -39.61 -57.75
N PRO A 98 15.53 -38.82 -56.84
CA PRO A 98 14.81 -37.70 -56.22
C PRO A 98 14.29 -36.72 -57.27
N ARG A 99 13.05 -36.27 -57.09
CA ARG A 99 12.35 -35.39 -58.03
C ARG A 99 12.71 -33.93 -57.76
N PRO A 100 13.21 -33.15 -58.74
CA PRO A 100 13.45 -31.73 -58.55
C PRO A 100 12.14 -30.95 -58.47
N VAL A 101 11.98 -30.12 -57.44
CA VAL A 101 10.82 -29.26 -57.18
C VAL A 101 11.30 -27.86 -56.86
N GLN A 102 10.75 -26.86 -57.56
CA GLN A 102 11.06 -25.47 -57.27
C GLN A 102 10.32 -25.03 -56.02
N SER A 103 11.05 -24.44 -55.08
CA SER A 103 10.52 -23.86 -53.85
C SER A 103 11.02 -22.44 -53.72
N THR A 104 10.12 -21.52 -53.42
CA THR A 104 10.53 -20.18 -53.01
C THR A 104 10.95 -20.21 -51.55
N GLN A 105 12.14 -19.70 -51.24
CA GLN A 105 12.61 -19.50 -49.88
C GLN A 105 12.87 -18.01 -49.65
N GLU A 106 12.37 -17.50 -48.53
CA GLU A 106 12.62 -16.15 -48.08
C GLU A 106 13.86 -16.14 -47.19
N ILE A 107 14.89 -15.42 -47.62
CA ILE A 107 16.15 -15.27 -46.87
C ILE A 107 16.27 -13.82 -46.42
N VAL A 108 16.58 -13.62 -45.15
CA VAL A 108 16.94 -12.31 -44.60
C VAL A 108 18.33 -11.96 -45.13
N VAL A 109 18.39 -10.97 -46.00
CA VAL A 109 19.65 -10.48 -46.61
C VAL A 109 20.34 -9.49 -45.67
N LYS A 110 19.54 -8.78 -44.86
CA LYS A 110 20.03 -7.82 -43.90
C LYS A 110 19.14 -7.81 -42.67
N ASP A 111 19.73 -8.09 -41.52
CA ASP A 111 19.03 -8.15 -40.25
C ASP A 111 18.50 -6.78 -39.83
N SER A 112 17.42 -6.79 -39.03
CA SER A 112 16.89 -5.56 -38.43
C SER A 112 17.91 -4.95 -37.47
N VAL A 113 18.08 -3.63 -37.53
CA VAL A 113 19.02 -2.92 -36.66
C VAL A 113 18.37 -1.74 -35.97
N ASN A 114 18.81 -1.50 -34.74
CA ASN A 114 18.42 -0.34 -33.94
C ASN A 114 19.27 0.86 -34.33
N LYS A 115 18.72 1.78 -35.11
CA LYS A 115 19.40 3.04 -35.44
C LYS A 115 19.19 4.04 -34.32
N ILE A 116 20.25 4.35 -33.59
CA ILE A 116 20.24 5.35 -32.51
C ILE A 116 20.72 6.68 -33.09
N THR A 117 19.90 7.73 -32.95
CA THR A 117 20.26 9.10 -33.32
C THR A 117 20.34 9.92 -32.04
N VAL A 118 21.52 10.48 -31.77
CA VAL A 118 21.78 11.29 -30.58
C VAL A 118 21.75 12.77 -30.97
N THR A 119 20.86 13.53 -30.35
CA THR A 119 20.82 14.99 -30.44
C THR A 119 21.65 15.55 -29.29
N PRO A 120 22.77 16.27 -29.55
CA PRO A 120 23.61 16.84 -28.51
C PRO A 120 22.85 17.88 -27.66
N ALA A 121 23.26 18.01 -26.40
CA ALA A 121 22.71 19.03 -25.50
C ALA A 121 23.07 20.45 -25.98
N GLU A 122 22.13 21.37 -25.87
CA GLU A 122 22.36 22.79 -26.16
C GLU A 122 22.63 23.56 -24.87
N LEU A 123 23.75 24.27 -24.86
CA LEU A 123 24.24 25.01 -23.72
C LEU A 123 24.11 26.51 -24.00
N ASP A 124 23.48 27.24 -23.07
CA ASP A 124 23.41 28.69 -23.13
C ASP A 124 24.30 29.34 -22.07
N LYS A 125 24.92 30.46 -22.42
CA LYS A 125 25.83 31.20 -21.55
C LYS A 125 25.06 32.34 -20.91
N GLY A 126 24.70 32.16 -19.64
CA GLY A 126 23.99 33.15 -18.85
C GLY A 126 24.82 33.73 -17.73
N PHE A 127 24.21 34.68 -17.02
CA PHE A 127 24.72 35.16 -15.73
C PHE A 127 23.73 34.77 -14.63
N LYS A 128 24.19 33.99 -13.65
CA LYS A 128 23.40 33.65 -12.46
C LYS A 128 23.72 34.62 -11.34
N GLN A 129 22.69 35.18 -10.73
CA GLN A 129 22.84 36.09 -9.61
C GLN A 129 22.99 35.27 -8.32
N VAL A 130 24.14 35.38 -7.67
CA VAL A 130 24.48 34.64 -6.46
C VAL A 130 24.61 35.62 -5.30
N VAL A 131 24.09 35.25 -4.13
CA VAL A 131 24.28 36.04 -2.90
C VAL A 131 25.75 35.92 -2.51
N THR A 132 26.45 37.05 -2.51
CA THR A 132 27.87 37.15 -2.12
C THR A 132 28.00 37.54 -0.65
N ARG A 133 27.03 38.28 -0.11
CA ARG A 133 26.94 38.63 1.30
C ARG A 133 25.50 38.49 1.77
N GLU A 134 25.29 37.61 2.74
CA GLU A 134 23.98 37.39 3.34
C GLU A 134 23.51 38.66 4.07
N GLY A 135 22.22 38.97 3.95
CA GLY A 135 21.60 40.06 4.68
C GLY A 135 21.53 39.72 6.17
N THR A 136 21.76 40.70 7.04
CA THR A 136 21.73 40.50 8.50
C THR A 136 20.79 41.47 9.18
N LYS A 137 20.30 41.08 10.35
CA LYS A 137 19.40 41.88 11.18
C LYS A 137 20.18 42.36 12.39
N THR A 138 20.25 43.67 12.58
CA THR A 138 20.85 44.29 13.77
C THR A 138 19.79 45.02 14.58
N TYR A 139 19.98 45.17 15.89
CA TYR A 139 18.99 45.78 16.77
C TYR A 139 19.53 47.09 17.35
N ARG A 140 18.76 48.17 17.22
CA ARG A 140 18.99 49.43 17.94
C ARG A 140 18.07 49.46 19.15
N ILE A 141 18.64 49.55 20.35
CA ILE A 141 17.89 49.57 21.62
C ILE A 141 17.51 51.01 21.97
N GLU A 142 16.22 51.27 22.13
CA GLU A 142 15.70 52.50 22.71
C GLU A 142 15.45 52.31 24.23
N PRO A 143 15.94 53.21 25.10
CA PRO A 143 15.83 53.05 26.55
C PRO A 143 14.39 53.25 27.06
N PRO A 144 14.01 52.63 28.20
CA PRO A 144 12.67 52.76 28.76
C PRO A 144 12.46 54.14 29.39
N THR A 145 11.22 54.63 29.35
CA THR A 145 10.81 55.85 30.06
C THR A 145 9.93 55.50 31.25
N TYR A 146 9.99 56.31 32.30
CA TYR A 146 9.23 56.09 33.54
C TYR A 146 8.30 57.29 33.81
N ARG A 147 7.12 57.01 34.38
CA ARG A 147 6.21 58.04 34.92
C ARG A 147 5.84 57.73 36.36
N VAL A 148 5.58 58.77 37.15
CA VAL A 148 5.15 58.63 38.56
C VAL A 148 3.64 58.42 38.61
N VAL A 149 3.20 57.39 39.33
CA VAL A 149 1.78 57.13 39.60
C VAL A 149 1.58 56.96 41.10
N SER A 150 0.47 57.52 41.61
CA SER A 150 0.05 57.37 43.01
C SER A 150 -0.90 56.18 43.17
N GLU A 151 -0.55 55.24 44.04
CA GLU A 151 -1.36 54.05 44.37
C GLU A 151 -1.75 54.09 45.86
N GLN A 152 -3.02 53.85 46.18
CA GLN A 152 -3.50 53.79 47.56
C GLN A 152 -3.31 52.37 48.10
N VAL A 153 -2.42 52.21 49.08
CA VAL A 153 -2.15 50.92 49.70
C VAL A 153 -2.89 50.83 51.03
N LYS A 154 -3.66 49.74 51.22
CA LYS A 154 -4.39 49.45 52.46
C LYS A 154 -3.40 49.08 53.56
N ILE A 155 -3.21 49.98 54.52
CA ILE A 155 -2.23 49.79 55.60
C ILE A 155 -2.83 49.10 56.83
N ARG A 156 -4.14 49.20 57.03
CA ARG A 156 -4.84 48.50 58.11
C ARG A 156 -6.19 47.98 57.63
N PRO A 157 -6.47 46.67 57.75
CA PRO A 157 -7.76 46.11 57.42
C PRO A 157 -8.83 46.53 58.42
N GLU A 158 -10.07 46.50 57.97
CA GLU A 158 -11.26 46.67 58.81
C GLU A 158 -11.34 45.51 59.80
N VAL A 159 -11.60 45.81 61.08
CA VAL A 159 -11.67 44.81 62.14
C VAL A 159 -13.04 44.88 62.81
N LYS A 160 -13.64 43.70 63.07
CA LYS A 160 -14.95 43.57 63.71
C LYS A 160 -14.80 43.03 65.13
N ARG A 161 -15.45 43.68 66.09
CA ARG A 161 -15.51 43.26 67.50
C ARG A 161 -16.92 42.77 67.82
N TYR A 162 -17.01 41.58 68.42
CA TYR A 162 -18.26 40.94 68.85
C TYR A 162 -18.43 41.10 70.36
N ILE A 163 -19.56 41.65 70.82
CA ILE A 163 -19.89 41.84 72.24
C ILE A 163 -21.15 41.03 72.54
N VAL A 164 -21.08 40.14 73.54
CA VAL A 164 -22.17 39.23 73.91
C VAL A 164 -23.11 39.90 74.93
N VAL A 165 -24.43 39.87 74.67
CA VAL A 165 -25.48 40.42 75.54
C VAL A 165 -26.27 39.25 76.15
N PRO A 166 -26.26 39.06 77.48
CA PRO A 166 -26.78 37.85 78.14
C PRO A 166 -28.32 37.74 78.12
N ALA A 167 -28.82 36.52 78.29
CA ALA A 167 -30.25 36.19 78.29
C ALA A 167 -31.00 36.64 79.56
N VAL A 168 -32.29 36.97 79.41
CA VAL A 168 -33.15 37.48 80.50
C VAL A 168 -34.37 36.56 80.72
N TYR A 169 -34.68 36.24 81.98
CA TYR A 169 -35.78 35.37 82.41
C TYR A 169 -36.77 36.10 83.33
N GLU A 170 -38.06 35.74 83.26
CA GLU A 170 -39.12 36.23 84.16
C GLU A 170 -39.89 35.07 84.82
N ASN A 171 -40.52 35.29 85.99
CA ASN A 171 -41.27 34.23 86.69
C ASN A 171 -42.75 34.22 86.26
N ALA A 172 -43.26 33.07 85.78
CA ALA A 172 -44.66 32.84 85.42
C ALA A 172 -45.29 31.74 86.33
N GLN A 173 -46.60 31.79 86.57
CA GLN A 173 -47.33 30.83 87.41
C GLN A 173 -48.15 29.85 86.57
N GLU A 174 -48.02 28.55 86.83
CA GLU A 174 -48.72 27.48 86.11
C GLU A 174 -49.43 26.56 87.13
N THR A 175 -50.70 26.23 86.90
CA THR A 175 -51.52 25.43 87.83
C THR A 175 -51.60 23.99 87.37
N ILE A 176 -51.18 23.05 88.22
CA ILE A 176 -51.19 21.62 87.92
C ILE A 176 -52.21 20.94 88.86
N THR A 177 -53.04 20.04 88.31
CA THR A 177 -54.02 19.26 89.09
C THR A 177 -53.33 18.03 89.69
N LEU A 178 -53.24 17.96 91.02
CA LEU A 178 -52.54 16.88 91.72
C LEU A 178 -53.43 15.64 91.90
N GLU A 179 -54.73 15.84 92.16
CA GLU A 179 -55.69 14.76 92.31
C GLU A 179 -57.04 15.14 91.68
N GLU A 180 -57.59 14.27 90.84
CA GLU A 180 -58.84 14.48 90.13
C GLU A 180 -60.06 14.30 91.04
N ALA A 181 -61.19 14.90 90.65
CA ALA A 181 -62.43 14.85 91.44
C ALA A 181 -63.01 13.43 91.47
N LYS A 182 -63.38 12.93 92.67
CA LYS A 182 -63.93 11.57 92.84
C LYS A 182 -65.24 11.56 93.62
N THR A 183 -66.14 10.65 93.26
CA THR A 183 -67.44 10.50 93.91
C THR A 183 -67.41 9.35 94.92
N VAL A 184 -67.84 9.62 96.15
CA VAL A 184 -67.85 8.66 97.26
C VAL A 184 -69.29 8.47 97.74
N LEU A 185 -69.67 7.23 98.02
CA LEU A 185 -71.01 6.83 98.46
C LEU A 185 -71.05 6.73 99.99
N ASP A 186 -71.88 7.55 100.64
CA ASP A 186 -72.11 7.50 102.09
C ASP A 186 -73.51 6.96 102.39
N GLN A 187 -73.69 6.27 103.51
CA GLN A 187 -74.99 5.72 103.92
C GLN A 187 -76.00 6.85 104.21
N CYS A 188 -77.18 6.80 103.61
CA CYS A 188 -78.24 7.80 103.76
C CYS A 188 -79.62 7.13 103.81
N ARG A 189 -80.67 7.85 104.23
CA ARG A 189 -82.04 7.32 104.24
C ARG A 189 -82.75 7.61 102.91
N ALA A 190 -83.05 6.58 102.12
CA ALA A 190 -83.94 6.68 100.96
C ALA A 190 -85.41 6.38 101.31
N ALA A 191 -86.37 6.96 100.57
CA ALA A 191 -87.79 6.71 100.81
C ALA A 191 -88.13 5.22 100.62
N GLY A 192 -88.94 4.66 101.53
CA GLY A 192 -89.28 3.23 101.54
C GLY A 192 -88.45 2.38 102.54
N THR A 193 -87.24 2.81 102.91
CA THR A 193 -86.46 2.11 103.96
C THR A 193 -86.88 2.51 105.39
N ARG A 194 -87.91 3.36 105.53
CA ARG A 194 -88.38 3.89 106.83
C ARG A 194 -89.20 2.88 107.66
N TYR A 195 -89.83 1.89 107.03
CA TYR A 195 -90.54 0.79 107.71
C TYR A 195 -89.81 -0.56 107.54
N SER A 196 -88.62 -0.53 106.97
CA SER A 196 -87.77 -1.68 106.66
C SER A 196 -86.91 -2.07 107.87
N SER A 197 -87.50 -2.11 109.07
CA SER A 197 -86.79 -2.46 110.31
C SER A 197 -86.59 -3.98 110.49
N GLY A 198 -86.55 -4.74 109.39
CA GLY A 198 -86.36 -6.19 109.41
C GLY A 198 -85.86 -6.83 108.11
N THR A 199 -85.65 -6.05 107.04
CA THR A 199 -85.33 -6.60 105.70
C THR A 199 -83.93 -6.24 105.19
N GLY A 200 -83.08 -5.60 106.00
CA GLY A 200 -81.65 -5.45 105.71
C GLY A 200 -81.26 -4.51 104.56
N ALA A 201 -82.20 -3.76 103.97
CA ALA A 201 -81.89 -2.81 102.89
C ALA A 201 -81.33 -1.47 103.43
N MET A 202 -80.03 -1.20 103.25
CA MET A 202 -79.39 0.09 103.56
C MET A 202 -79.17 0.92 102.28
N SER A 203 -79.52 2.21 102.34
CA SER A 203 -79.35 3.14 101.20
C SER A 203 -78.04 3.91 101.31
N PHE A 204 -77.43 4.24 100.16
CA PHE A 204 -76.23 5.07 100.08
C PHE A 204 -76.45 6.20 99.06
N CYS A 205 -75.98 7.40 99.37
CA CYS A 205 -76.04 8.60 98.55
C CYS A 205 -74.62 8.97 98.10
N ALA A 206 -74.47 9.26 96.82
CA ALA A 206 -73.19 9.64 96.23
C ALA A 206 -72.93 11.14 96.42
N ARG A 207 -71.76 11.53 96.96
CA ARG A 207 -71.26 12.92 96.97
C ARG A 207 -69.93 13.03 96.25
N GLN A 208 -69.75 14.11 95.49
CA GLN A 208 -68.52 14.35 94.72
C GLN A 208 -67.53 15.21 95.52
N VAL A 209 -66.29 14.73 95.65
CA VAL A 209 -65.16 15.46 96.23
C VAL A 209 -64.40 16.13 95.08
N PRO A 210 -64.26 17.47 95.05
CA PRO A 210 -63.63 18.18 93.94
C PRO A 210 -62.10 17.99 93.88
N ALA A 211 -61.54 18.16 92.68
CA ALA A 211 -60.13 17.99 92.38
C ALA A 211 -59.26 19.02 93.12
N LYS A 212 -58.06 18.61 93.56
CA LYS A 212 -57.10 19.48 94.25
C LYS A 212 -56.03 19.97 93.27
N GLN A 213 -55.88 21.28 93.14
CA GLN A 213 -54.93 21.95 92.25
C GLN A 213 -53.88 22.74 93.05
N GLU A 214 -52.64 22.82 92.54
CA GLU A 214 -51.55 23.61 93.12
C GLU A 214 -50.87 24.47 92.05
N VAL A 215 -50.51 25.72 92.40
CA VAL A 215 -49.89 26.69 91.48
C VAL A 215 -48.40 26.76 91.74
N VAL A 216 -47.58 26.47 90.72
CA VAL A 216 -46.12 26.47 90.81
C VAL A 216 -45.53 27.61 89.95
N LYS A 217 -44.49 28.28 90.46
CA LYS A 217 -43.77 29.35 89.74
C LYS A 217 -42.63 28.78 88.90
N VAL A 218 -42.60 29.09 87.61
CA VAL A 218 -41.60 28.64 86.64
C VAL A 218 -40.90 29.85 86.01
N LYS A 219 -39.58 29.80 85.78
CA LYS A 219 -38.83 30.88 85.10
C LYS A 219 -38.90 30.72 83.59
N LYS A 220 -39.62 31.61 82.91
CA LYS A 220 -39.78 31.63 81.45
C LYS A 220 -38.74 32.57 80.82
N LEU A 221 -38.04 32.08 79.80
CA LEU A 221 -37.05 32.86 79.04
C LEU A 221 -37.77 33.93 78.21
N VAL A 222 -37.41 35.20 78.40
CA VAL A 222 -38.02 36.34 77.70
C VAL A 222 -37.21 36.73 76.47
N SER A 223 -35.88 36.77 76.59
CA SER A 223 -35.00 37.07 75.48
C SER A 223 -33.74 36.19 75.55
N PRO A 224 -33.36 35.55 74.44
CA PRO A 224 -32.13 34.77 74.36
C PRO A 224 -30.90 35.68 74.29
N GLU A 225 -29.74 35.09 74.56
CA GLU A 225 -28.44 35.74 74.45
C GLU A 225 -28.12 36.05 72.98
N THR A 226 -27.68 37.28 72.70
CA THR A 226 -27.39 37.74 71.32
C THR A 226 -26.08 38.51 71.26
N VAL A 227 -25.44 38.51 70.08
CA VAL A 227 -24.12 39.14 69.89
C VAL A 227 -24.27 40.39 69.02
N ARG A 228 -23.76 41.54 69.50
CA ARG A 228 -23.71 42.80 68.75
C ARG A 228 -22.32 43.01 68.15
N VAL A 229 -22.25 43.39 66.88
CA VAL A 229 -20.98 43.60 66.14
C VAL A 229 -20.70 45.10 65.98
N GLU A 230 -19.52 45.54 66.37
CA GLU A 230 -18.98 46.87 66.07
C GLU A 230 -17.81 46.77 65.10
N THR A 231 -17.68 47.71 64.16
CA THR A 231 -16.73 47.62 63.04
C THR A 231 -15.85 48.87 62.96
N ASP A 232 -14.54 48.71 62.99
CA ASP A 232 -13.55 49.77 62.85
C ASP A 232 -13.09 49.88 61.38
N PRO A 233 -13.17 51.06 60.72
CA PRO A 233 -12.95 51.18 59.27
C PRO A 233 -11.49 51.02 58.85
N ALA A 234 -11.28 50.48 57.63
CA ALA A 234 -9.95 50.33 57.04
C ALA A 234 -9.27 51.67 56.72
N GLN A 235 -7.94 51.73 56.89
CA GLN A 235 -7.12 52.92 56.59
C GLN A 235 -6.24 52.68 55.37
N TYR A 236 -6.15 53.69 54.49
CA TYR A 236 -5.36 53.67 53.26
C TYR A 236 -4.32 54.81 53.26
N LYS A 237 -3.16 54.57 52.64
CA LYS A 237 -2.12 55.59 52.46
C LYS A 237 -1.65 55.58 51.00
N SER A 238 -1.53 56.77 50.40
CA SER A 238 -1.00 56.93 49.05
C SER A 238 0.51 56.78 49.03
N VAL A 239 1.02 55.93 48.16
CA VAL A 239 2.45 55.77 47.89
C VAL A 239 2.70 56.08 46.41
N THR A 240 3.73 56.88 46.14
CA THR A 240 4.18 57.17 44.77
C THR A 240 5.20 56.13 44.33
N ARG A 241 4.98 55.49 43.19
CA ARG A 241 5.98 54.60 42.56
C ARG A 241 6.22 55.01 41.11
N TRP A 242 7.46 54.79 40.65
CA TRP A 242 7.80 54.89 39.24
C TRP A 242 7.31 53.63 38.53
N ILE A 243 6.49 53.83 37.51
CA ILE A 243 6.01 52.76 36.62
C ILE A 243 6.60 53.03 35.23
N VAL A 244 7.01 51.97 34.54
CA VAL A 244 7.50 52.05 33.16
C VAL A 244 6.35 52.54 32.28
N ASP A 245 6.54 53.70 31.65
CA ASP A 245 5.57 54.32 30.73
C ASP A 245 5.71 53.71 29.33
N LYS A 246 6.95 53.68 28.82
CA LYS A 246 7.30 52.97 27.60
C LYS A 246 8.41 51.96 27.91
N PRO A 247 8.20 50.66 27.64
CA PRO A 247 9.24 49.66 27.83
C PRO A 247 10.36 49.86 26.81
N ALA A 248 11.55 49.33 27.10
CA ALA A 248 12.66 49.34 26.15
C ALA A 248 12.27 48.56 24.89
N GLN A 249 12.53 49.13 23.72
CA GLN A 249 12.22 48.49 22.44
C GLN A 249 13.49 48.29 21.63
N ALA A 250 13.64 47.10 21.05
CA ALA A 250 14.69 46.79 20.10
C ALA A 250 14.12 46.99 18.69
N ILE A 251 14.50 48.07 18.02
CA ILE A 251 14.12 48.32 16.63
C ILE A 251 15.06 47.52 15.73
N GLU A 252 14.48 46.61 14.96
CA GLU A 252 15.19 45.78 14.00
C GLU A 252 15.54 46.59 12.74
N VAL A 253 16.83 46.62 12.41
CA VAL A 253 17.37 47.24 11.19
C VAL A 253 17.91 46.10 10.32
N THR A 254 17.25 45.87 9.19
CA THR A 254 17.63 44.82 8.22
C THR A 254 18.59 45.40 7.19
N LEU A 255 19.73 44.74 6.99
CA LEU A 255 20.63 44.99 5.88
C LEU A 255 20.33 43.98 4.77
N ASP A 256 20.07 44.49 3.57
CA ASP A 256 19.78 43.64 2.41
C ASP A 256 21.03 42.87 1.94
N PRO A 257 20.87 41.65 1.41
CA PRO A 257 21.97 40.87 0.86
C PRO A 257 22.60 41.51 -0.38
N GLU A 258 23.91 41.37 -0.53
CA GLU A 258 24.63 41.82 -1.73
C GLU A 258 24.74 40.67 -2.74
N TYR A 259 24.39 40.96 -3.99
CA TYR A 259 24.39 39.99 -5.08
C TYR A 259 25.47 40.29 -6.13
N THR A 260 26.13 39.25 -6.62
CA THR A 260 27.07 39.33 -7.75
C THR A 260 26.61 38.41 -8.87
N LYS A 261 26.74 38.87 -10.13
CA LYS A 261 26.45 38.08 -11.32
C LYS A 261 27.66 37.24 -11.69
N VAL A 262 27.52 35.91 -11.62
CA VAL A 262 28.55 34.95 -12.00
C VAL A 262 28.19 34.36 -13.36
N ALA A 263 29.15 34.31 -14.29
CA ALA A 263 28.95 33.65 -15.57
C ALA A 263 28.73 32.15 -15.36
N SER A 264 27.62 31.62 -15.86
CA SER A 264 27.24 30.21 -15.74
C SER A 264 26.74 29.69 -17.08
N THR A 265 27.13 28.46 -17.42
CA THR A 265 26.60 27.76 -18.59
C THR A 265 25.51 26.80 -18.13
N GLU A 266 24.29 26.99 -18.63
CA GLU A 266 23.12 26.17 -18.28
C GLU A 266 22.67 25.34 -19.47
N VAL A 267 22.20 24.12 -19.20
CA VAL A 267 21.69 23.21 -20.23
C VAL A 267 20.26 23.62 -20.56
N VAL A 268 20.04 24.21 -21.74
CA VAL A 268 18.71 24.65 -22.19
C VAL A 268 17.95 23.50 -22.83
N ARG A 269 18.65 22.62 -23.55
CA ARG A 269 18.10 21.35 -24.04
C ARG A 269 19.00 20.20 -23.63
N PRO A 270 18.47 19.20 -22.90
CA PRO A 270 19.24 18.03 -22.52
C PRO A 270 19.56 17.16 -23.75
N VAL A 271 20.51 16.24 -23.59
CA VAL A 271 20.82 15.25 -24.63
C VAL A 271 19.62 14.33 -24.83
N GLU A 272 19.25 14.09 -26.08
CA GLU A 272 18.17 13.18 -26.44
C GLU A 272 18.70 12.05 -27.32
N ALA A 273 18.32 10.81 -27.02
CA ALA A 273 18.66 9.65 -27.83
C ALA A 273 17.38 8.99 -28.34
N ASN A 274 17.15 9.09 -29.65
CA ASN A 274 16.00 8.50 -30.31
C ASN A 274 16.42 7.20 -31.02
N GLN A 275 15.72 6.11 -30.74
CA GLN A 275 15.96 4.80 -31.34
C GLN A 275 14.84 4.45 -32.32
N ILE A 276 15.22 4.16 -33.57
CA ILE A 276 14.29 3.69 -34.60
C ILE A 276 14.72 2.28 -35.03
N ILE A 277 13.78 1.33 -34.96
CA ILE A 277 14.00 -0.05 -35.43
C ILE A 277 13.84 -0.04 -36.95
N VAL A 278 14.93 -0.24 -37.68
CA VAL A 278 14.89 -0.41 -39.13
C VAL A 278 14.59 -1.88 -39.41
N PRO A 279 13.49 -2.20 -40.12
CA PRO A 279 13.12 -3.59 -40.39
C PRO A 279 14.14 -4.30 -41.27
N GLU A 280 14.13 -5.62 -41.19
CA GLU A 280 15.01 -6.49 -41.97
C GLU A 280 14.65 -6.47 -43.47
N GLU A 281 15.65 -6.62 -44.33
CA GLU A 281 15.48 -6.70 -45.78
C GLU A 281 15.46 -8.16 -46.21
N LYS A 282 14.35 -8.57 -46.84
CA LYS A 282 14.11 -9.95 -47.26
C LYS A 282 14.18 -10.09 -48.77
N ARG A 283 14.75 -11.20 -49.24
CA ARG A 283 14.78 -11.56 -50.66
C ARG A 283 14.22 -12.97 -50.84
N GLN A 284 13.36 -13.12 -51.84
CA GLN A 284 12.84 -14.43 -52.24
C GLN A 284 13.76 -15.04 -53.29
N LEU A 285 14.22 -16.25 -53.04
CA LEU A 285 15.06 -17.02 -53.96
C LEU A 285 14.32 -18.29 -54.37
N GLN A 286 14.34 -18.57 -55.68
CA GLN A 286 13.86 -19.85 -56.21
C GLN A 286 14.96 -20.89 -56.01
N VAL A 287 14.73 -21.84 -55.12
CA VAL A 287 15.65 -22.94 -54.86
C VAL A 287 15.06 -24.25 -55.37
N THR A 288 15.88 -25.05 -56.05
CA THR A 288 15.48 -26.40 -56.44
C THR A 288 15.71 -27.34 -55.27
N ARG A 289 14.62 -27.86 -54.70
CA ARG A 289 14.61 -28.91 -53.68
C ARG A 289 14.40 -30.26 -54.35
N PHE A 290 14.99 -31.32 -53.80
CA PHE A 290 14.75 -32.68 -54.27
C PHE A 290 13.79 -33.40 -53.33
N GLU A 291 12.71 -33.95 -53.86
CA GLU A 291 11.72 -34.73 -53.13
C GLU A 291 11.93 -36.22 -53.31
N GLY A 292 11.81 -36.97 -52.22
CA GLY A 292 12.00 -38.42 -52.19
C GLY A 292 13.47 -38.85 -52.06
N ASN A 293 13.67 -40.11 -51.71
CA ASN A 293 14.99 -40.70 -51.53
C ASN A 293 15.36 -41.54 -52.75
N ALA A 294 16.65 -41.53 -53.10
CA ALA A 294 17.16 -42.45 -54.11
C ALA A 294 17.02 -43.89 -53.63
N ARG A 295 16.35 -44.75 -54.41
CA ARG A 295 16.14 -46.16 -54.08
C ARG A 295 16.13 -47.03 -55.32
N ILE A 296 16.49 -48.30 -55.16
CA ILE A 296 16.35 -49.33 -56.19
C ILE A 296 15.00 -50.01 -56.01
N VAL A 297 14.24 -50.13 -57.09
CA VAL A 297 12.93 -50.78 -57.10
C VAL A 297 12.84 -51.75 -58.27
N SER A 298 12.15 -52.88 -58.07
CA SER A 298 11.79 -53.77 -59.17
C SER A 298 10.54 -53.23 -59.87
N ARG A 299 10.57 -53.10 -61.20
CA ARG A 299 9.43 -52.66 -62.01
C ARG A 299 9.25 -53.56 -63.21
N GLN A 300 8.00 -53.77 -63.59
CA GLN A 300 7.67 -54.44 -64.84
C GLN A 300 7.99 -53.50 -66.02
N THR A 301 8.63 -54.06 -67.05
CA THR A 301 9.07 -53.39 -68.27
C THR A 301 8.59 -54.15 -69.49
N VAL A 302 8.53 -53.47 -70.64
CA VAL A 302 8.31 -54.13 -71.93
C VAL A 302 9.48 -55.06 -72.21
N CYS A 303 9.20 -56.27 -72.71
CA CYS A 303 10.21 -57.22 -73.16
C CYS A 303 10.82 -56.78 -74.48
N ASP A 304 12.11 -57.05 -74.72
CA ASP A 304 12.81 -56.61 -75.93
C ASP A 304 12.11 -57.07 -77.23
N GLY A 305 11.51 -58.26 -77.24
CA GLY A 305 10.78 -58.80 -78.39
C GLY A 305 9.47 -58.06 -78.72
N ASP A 306 8.89 -57.33 -77.76
CA ASP A 306 7.66 -56.57 -77.93
C ASP A 306 7.91 -55.11 -78.35
N ILE A 307 9.19 -54.67 -78.34
CA ILE A 307 9.58 -53.34 -78.78
C ILE A 307 9.57 -53.28 -80.30
N ASN A 308 8.59 -52.56 -80.85
CA ASN A 308 8.43 -52.35 -82.30
C ASN A 308 8.39 -50.86 -82.67
N GLU A 309 8.54 -50.57 -83.96
CA GLU A 309 8.60 -49.21 -84.50
C GLU A 309 7.37 -48.36 -84.11
N ASN A 310 6.18 -48.96 -84.08
CA ASN A 310 4.93 -48.26 -83.77
C ASN A 310 4.84 -47.89 -82.27
N LEU A 311 5.24 -48.80 -81.37
CA LEU A 311 5.35 -48.52 -79.95
C LEU A 311 6.34 -47.38 -79.69
N VAL A 312 7.52 -47.43 -80.30
CA VAL A 312 8.56 -46.42 -80.10
C VAL A 312 8.16 -45.08 -80.71
N THR A 313 7.51 -45.06 -81.87
CA THR A 313 6.98 -43.84 -82.49
C THR A 313 5.99 -43.15 -81.56
N ARG A 314 5.06 -43.90 -80.96
CA ARG A 314 4.09 -43.37 -79.99
C ARG A 314 4.75 -42.88 -78.71
N LEU A 315 5.76 -43.60 -78.21
CA LEU A 315 6.58 -43.16 -77.10
C LEU A 315 7.27 -41.82 -77.39
N GLN A 316 7.94 -41.69 -78.54
CA GLN A 316 8.62 -40.47 -78.95
C GLN A 316 7.63 -39.30 -79.06
N GLN A 317 6.45 -39.51 -79.67
CA GLN A 317 5.39 -38.51 -79.75
C GLN A 317 4.89 -38.06 -78.37
N SER A 318 4.65 -39.00 -77.45
CA SER A 318 4.22 -38.70 -76.09
C SER A 318 5.28 -37.94 -75.29
N LEU A 319 6.57 -38.28 -75.46
CA LEU A 319 7.66 -37.55 -74.82
C LEU A 319 7.73 -36.09 -75.30
N VAL A 320 7.64 -35.86 -76.62
CA VAL A 320 7.58 -34.50 -77.20
C VAL A 320 6.38 -33.73 -76.66
N LYS A 321 5.20 -34.36 -76.60
CA LYS A 321 3.96 -33.75 -76.05
C LYS A 321 4.13 -33.34 -74.59
N ARG A 322 4.93 -34.08 -73.81
CA ARG A 322 5.24 -33.78 -72.40
C ARG A 322 6.44 -32.84 -72.23
N GLY A 323 7.04 -32.36 -73.32
CA GLY A 323 8.15 -31.40 -73.31
C GLY A 323 9.54 -32.02 -73.17
N PHE A 324 9.67 -33.34 -73.27
CA PHE A 324 10.96 -34.05 -73.28
C PHE A 324 11.36 -34.33 -74.72
N ASN A 325 12.65 -34.15 -75.07
CA ASN A 325 13.10 -34.20 -76.47
C ASN A 325 13.78 -35.53 -76.82
N PRO A 326 13.06 -36.52 -77.39
CA PRO A 326 13.63 -37.82 -77.76
C PRO A 326 14.50 -37.78 -79.02
N GLY A 327 14.65 -36.63 -79.69
CA GLY A 327 15.22 -36.51 -81.03
C GLY A 327 14.15 -36.61 -82.12
N THR A 328 14.56 -37.08 -83.30
CA THR A 328 13.63 -37.31 -84.43
C THR A 328 12.66 -38.43 -84.07
N VAL A 329 11.38 -38.26 -84.40
CA VAL A 329 10.37 -39.32 -84.29
C VAL A 329 10.58 -40.29 -85.45
N ASP A 330 11.44 -41.28 -85.24
CA ASP A 330 11.90 -42.24 -86.24
C ASP A 330 11.57 -43.70 -85.89
N GLY A 331 10.85 -43.93 -84.79
CA GLY A 331 10.46 -45.25 -84.32
C GLY A 331 11.62 -46.12 -83.82
N LYS A 332 12.81 -45.53 -83.62
CA LYS A 332 13.99 -46.25 -83.12
C LYS A 332 14.27 -45.89 -81.68
N LEU A 333 14.40 -46.91 -80.83
CA LEU A 333 14.71 -46.72 -79.41
C LEU A 333 16.21 -46.45 -79.23
N GLY A 334 16.63 -45.26 -79.69
CA GLY A 334 18.02 -44.81 -79.60
C GLY A 334 18.34 -44.12 -78.29
N LYS A 335 19.63 -43.80 -78.10
CA LYS A 335 20.14 -43.11 -76.92
C LYS A 335 19.35 -41.84 -76.57
N ARG A 336 19.03 -41.00 -77.56
CA ARG A 336 18.28 -39.74 -77.34
C ARG A 336 16.87 -39.98 -76.79
N THR A 337 16.19 -41.03 -77.28
CA THR A 337 14.86 -41.41 -76.80
C THR A 337 14.92 -41.94 -75.37
N LEU A 338 15.94 -42.74 -75.04
CA LEU A 338 16.18 -43.24 -73.68
C LEU A 338 16.57 -42.13 -72.69
N ASP A 339 17.37 -41.15 -73.13
CA ASP A 339 17.74 -39.99 -72.32
C ASP A 339 16.49 -39.14 -71.99
N ALA A 340 15.65 -38.86 -73.00
CA ALA A 340 14.39 -38.14 -72.81
C ALA A 340 13.40 -38.90 -71.90
N LEU A 341 13.33 -40.23 -72.05
CA LEU A 341 12.54 -41.09 -71.15
C LEU A 341 13.07 -41.02 -69.72
N THR A 342 14.39 -41.02 -69.54
CA THR A 342 15.04 -40.92 -68.22
C THR A 342 14.76 -39.57 -67.55
N GLU A 343 14.77 -38.47 -68.31
CA GLU A 343 14.38 -37.14 -67.83
C GLU A 343 12.91 -37.12 -67.41
N TYR A 344 12.02 -37.69 -68.24
CA TYR A 344 10.61 -37.83 -67.91
C TYR A 344 10.40 -38.63 -66.63
N GLN A 345 11.04 -39.79 -66.51
CA GLN A 345 10.97 -40.65 -65.34
C GLN A 345 11.47 -39.93 -64.09
N THR A 346 12.58 -39.19 -64.19
CA THR A 346 13.13 -38.40 -63.08
C THR A 346 12.20 -37.26 -62.65
N ALA A 347 11.62 -36.53 -63.60
CA ALA A 347 10.70 -35.43 -63.33
C ALA A 347 9.39 -35.90 -62.68
N ASN A 348 8.99 -37.16 -62.89
CA ASN A 348 7.78 -37.75 -62.35
C ASN A 348 8.03 -38.71 -61.17
N GLY A 349 9.27 -38.86 -60.70
CA GLY A 349 9.61 -39.76 -59.59
C GLY A 349 9.42 -41.26 -59.91
N GLN A 350 9.49 -41.62 -61.18
CA GLN A 350 9.40 -43.01 -61.66
C GLN A 350 10.77 -43.68 -61.68
N ALA A 351 10.79 -45.00 -61.85
CA ALA A 351 12.03 -45.75 -61.98
C ALA A 351 12.70 -45.50 -63.33
N VAL A 352 13.98 -45.10 -63.31
CA VAL A 352 14.73 -44.69 -64.50
C VAL A 352 15.46 -45.84 -65.17
N GLY A 353 15.70 -45.71 -66.49
CA GLY A 353 16.66 -46.54 -67.23
C GLY A 353 16.06 -47.72 -67.98
N ALA A 354 14.74 -47.88 -67.98
CA ALA A 354 14.03 -48.90 -68.75
C ALA A 354 12.64 -48.41 -69.18
N LEU A 355 12.06 -49.02 -70.22
CA LEU A 355 10.69 -48.74 -70.66
C LEU A 355 9.67 -49.45 -69.76
N THR A 356 9.52 -48.95 -68.54
CA THR A 356 8.59 -49.52 -67.56
C THR A 356 7.13 -49.34 -68.01
N LEU A 357 6.26 -50.28 -67.61
CA LEU A 357 4.82 -50.16 -67.85
C LEU A 357 4.22 -48.95 -67.13
N GLU A 358 4.78 -48.57 -65.98
CA GLU A 358 4.44 -47.35 -65.25
C GLU A 358 4.66 -46.10 -66.12
N SER A 359 5.80 -46.02 -66.81
CA SER A 359 6.10 -44.91 -67.72
C SER A 359 5.22 -44.91 -68.96
N LEU A 360 4.96 -46.07 -69.57
CA LEU A 360 4.06 -46.18 -70.73
C LEU A 360 2.63 -45.76 -70.40
N THR A 361 2.11 -46.21 -69.26
CA THR A 361 0.78 -45.83 -68.78
C THR A 361 0.73 -44.32 -68.52
N ALA A 362 1.74 -43.77 -67.84
CA ALA A 362 1.79 -42.34 -67.55
C ALA A 362 1.98 -41.46 -68.79
N LEU A 363 2.58 -41.99 -69.86
CA LEU A 363 2.75 -41.36 -71.16
C LEU A 363 1.59 -41.64 -72.13
N GLU A 364 0.56 -42.37 -71.71
CA GLU A 364 -0.60 -42.76 -72.52
C GLU A 364 -0.22 -43.52 -73.81
N VAL A 365 0.84 -44.33 -73.73
CA VAL A 365 1.32 -45.17 -74.83
C VAL A 365 0.78 -46.58 -74.61
N GLN A 366 -0.30 -46.94 -75.32
CA GLN A 366 -0.98 -48.23 -75.18
C GLN A 366 -0.57 -49.26 -76.21
#